data_AF-A0A6J7UT13-F1
#
_entry.id   AF-A0A6J7UT13-F1
#
_cell.length_a   1.000
_cell.length_b   1.000
_cell.length_c   1.000
_cell.angle_alpha   90.00
_cell.angle_beta   90.00
_cell.angle_gamma   90.00
#
_symmetry.space_group_name_H-M   'P 1'
#
loop_
_entity.id
_entity.type
_entity.pdbx_description
1 polymer ?
#
loop_
_entity_poly.entity_id
_entity_poly.type
_entity_poly.pdbx_seq_one_letter_code
_entity_poly.pdbx_strand_id
1 'polypeptide(L)'
;MTFLDFGLVKRWTPGEWDHLEPSLHGILGRDPERLVRDMETIGFLPVGHGLDALAVFDYVSAPYRPYLADEFTYTREYVKDTIGRILDIKGPHAPVIEKLNLPVSFVMLDRVVWGISALLGKLGAHGPWRSMMNEYLIDGPPSTPLGRLEADWLASTKP
;
A
#
# COMPACT_ATOMS: atom_id res chain seq x y z
N MET A 1 6.65 -8.30 21.26
CA MET A 1 6.54 -6.91 20.77
C MET A 1 5.43 -6.26 21.56
N THR A 2 5.64 -5.07 22.11
CA THR A 2 4.62 -4.35 22.89
C THR A 2 4.50 -2.94 22.34
N PHE A 3 3.27 -2.49 22.09
CA PHE A 3 2.97 -1.12 21.68
C PHE A 3 2.67 -0.28 22.92
N LEU A 4 3.39 0.83 23.09
CA LEU A 4 3.27 1.69 24.27
C LEU A 4 2.79 3.11 23.95
N ASP A 5 2.82 3.50 22.66
CA ASP A 5 2.44 4.83 22.19
C ASP A 5 1.25 4.73 21.23
N PHE A 6 0.19 5.48 21.52
CA PHE A 6 -1.04 5.58 20.74
C PHE A 6 -1.37 7.04 20.38
N GLY A 7 -0.37 7.95 20.41
CA GLY A 7 -0.54 9.38 20.18
C GLY A 7 -0.92 9.76 18.75
N LEU A 8 -0.76 8.86 17.77
CA LEU A 8 -1.04 9.10 16.35
C LEU A 8 -2.03 8.07 15.76
N VAL A 9 -3.15 7.83 16.46
CA VAL A 9 -4.23 6.96 15.98
C VAL A 9 -5.22 7.76 15.14
N LYS A 10 -5.47 7.32 13.90
CA LYS A 10 -6.58 7.79 13.06
C LYS A 10 -7.78 6.88 13.24
N ARG A 11 -8.95 7.46 13.51
CA ARG A 11 -10.24 6.76 13.40
C ARG A 11 -10.75 6.95 11.98
N TRP A 12 -11.09 5.84 11.33
CA TRP A 12 -11.71 5.83 10.01
C TRP A 12 -13.23 5.92 10.18
N THR A 13 -13.90 6.70 9.34
CA THR A 13 -15.36 6.66 9.27
C THR A 13 -15.83 5.38 8.57
N PRO A 14 -17.03 4.86 8.87
CA PRO A 14 -17.58 3.74 8.12
C PRO A 14 -17.56 4.02 6.60
N GLY A 15 -17.10 3.05 5.80
CA GLY A 15 -16.97 3.16 4.34
C GLY A 15 -15.71 3.86 3.82
N GLU A 16 -14.91 4.51 4.69
CA GLU A 16 -13.69 5.22 4.26
C GLU A 16 -12.61 4.27 3.72
N TRP A 17 -12.56 3.02 4.22
CA TRP A 17 -11.69 1.95 3.74
C TRP A 17 -12.14 1.40 2.38
N ASP A 18 -13.45 1.26 2.17
CA ASP A 18 -14.05 0.69 0.96
C ASP A 18 -13.71 1.50 -0.30
N HIS A 19 -13.30 2.77 -0.12
CA HIS A 19 -12.78 3.62 -1.20
C HIS A 19 -11.34 3.31 -1.61
N LEU A 20 -10.51 2.69 -0.75
CA LEU A 20 -9.11 2.40 -1.08
C LEU A 20 -8.93 1.02 -1.68
N GLU A 21 -9.60 0.02 -1.09
CA GLU A 21 -9.40 -1.39 -1.39
C GLU A 21 -9.47 -1.72 -2.89
N PRO A 22 -10.42 -1.20 -3.68
CA PRO A 22 -10.49 -1.52 -5.11
C PRO A 22 -9.19 -1.23 -5.86
N SER A 23 -8.55 -0.09 -5.59
CA SER A 23 -7.31 0.32 -6.26
C SER A 23 -6.13 -0.63 -5.99
N LEU A 24 -6.11 -1.29 -4.82
CA LEU A 24 -5.08 -2.27 -4.48
C LEU A 24 -5.15 -3.49 -5.39
N HIS A 25 -6.34 -3.88 -5.84
CA HIS A 25 -6.48 -5.04 -6.71
C HIS A 25 -5.83 -4.85 -8.07
N GLY A 26 -5.95 -3.66 -8.69
CA GLY A 26 -5.24 -3.33 -9.93
C GLY A 26 -3.72 -3.39 -9.75
N ILE A 27 -3.22 -2.88 -8.62
CA ILE A 27 -1.79 -2.90 -8.28
C ILE A 27 -1.29 -4.34 -8.09
N LEU A 28 -1.94 -5.11 -7.22
CA LEU A 28 -1.50 -6.47 -6.85
C LEU A 28 -1.68 -7.48 -8.00
N GLY A 29 -2.63 -7.22 -8.89
CA GLY A 29 -2.85 -7.95 -10.14
C GLY A 29 -1.93 -7.51 -11.29
N ARG A 30 -1.14 -6.43 -11.11
CA ARG A 30 -0.29 -5.82 -12.14
C ARG A 30 -1.08 -5.46 -13.42
N ASP A 31 -2.26 -4.86 -13.23
CA ASP A 31 -3.18 -4.47 -14.30
C ASP A 31 -3.32 -2.93 -14.31
N PRO A 32 -2.54 -2.22 -15.15
CA PRO A 32 -2.59 -0.76 -15.26
C PRO A 32 -3.97 -0.23 -15.65
N GLU A 33 -4.65 -0.91 -16.56
CA GLU A 33 -5.95 -0.50 -17.07
C GLU A 33 -7.03 -0.63 -16.01
N ARG A 34 -6.99 -1.73 -15.25
CA ARG A 34 -7.87 -1.91 -14.10
C ARG A 34 -7.58 -0.89 -13.01
N LEU A 35 -6.32 -0.62 -12.71
CA LEU A 35 -5.95 0.40 -11.74
C LEU A 35 -6.57 1.76 -12.10
N VAL A 36 -6.45 2.20 -13.35
CA VAL A 36 -7.05 3.48 -13.80
C VAL A 36 -8.57 3.47 -13.60
N ARG A 37 -9.28 2.42 -14.03
CA ARG A 37 -10.74 2.32 -13.85
C ARG A 37 -11.15 2.35 -12.38
N ASP A 38 -10.42 1.64 -11.53
CA ASP A 38 -10.68 1.60 -10.09
C ASP A 38 -10.43 2.99 -9.48
N MET A 39 -9.35 3.68 -9.89
CA MET A 39 -9.01 5.04 -9.45
C MET A 39 -10.02 6.11 -9.91
N GLU A 40 -10.56 6.00 -11.12
CA GLU A 40 -11.65 6.87 -11.58
C GLU A 40 -12.94 6.62 -10.77
N THR A 41 -13.25 5.35 -10.49
CA THR A 41 -14.45 4.95 -9.71
C THR A 41 -14.43 5.51 -8.30
N ILE A 42 -13.26 5.49 -7.64
CA ILE A 42 -13.08 5.99 -6.27
C ILE A 42 -12.74 7.49 -6.21
N GLY A 43 -12.64 8.16 -7.38
CA GLY A 43 -12.42 9.60 -7.48
C GLY A 43 -10.98 10.08 -7.27
N PHE A 44 -9.99 9.18 -7.30
CA PHE A 44 -8.56 9.53 -7.24
C PHE A 44 -8.05 10.09 -8.57
N LEU A 45 -8.70 9.74 -9.67
CA LEU A 45 -8.48 10.35 -10.98
C LEU A 45 -9.80 10.87 -11.54
N PRO A 46 -9.79 12.03 -12.22
CA PRO A 46 -10.98 12.51 -12.92
C PRO A 46 -11.24 11.65 -14.17
N VAL A 47 -12.52 11.36 -14.46
CA VAL A 47 -12.91 10.61 -15.66
C VAL A 47 -12.42 11.31 -16.92
N GLY A 48 -11.78 10.56 -17.81
CA GLY A 48 -11.27 11.11 -19.08
C GLY A 48 -10.02 11.98 -18.91
N HIS A 49 -9.24 11.74 -17.85
CA HIS A 49 -8.00 12.46 -17.56
C HIS A 49 -6.95 12.36 -18.69
N GLY A 50 -7.00 11.36 -19.57
CA GLY A 50 -6.11 11.22 -20.73
C GLY A 50 -4.64 10.95 -20.39
N LEU A 51 -4.37 10.34 -19.23
CA LEU A 51 -3.03 9.86 -18.87
C LEU A 51 -2.87 8.43 -19.41
N ASP A 52 -1.65 8.06 -19.75
CA ASP A 52 -1.29 6.68 -20.04
C ASP A 52 -1.43 5.81 -18.78
N ALA A 53 -2.12 4.68 -18.91
CA ALA A 53 -2.39 3.76 -17.80
C ALA A 53 -1.09 3.20 -17.23
N LEU A 54 -0.10 2.91 -18.07
CA LEU A 54 1.20 2.41 -17.62
C LEU A 54 1.95 3.48 -16.82
N ALA A 55 1.96 4.74 -17.26
CA ALA A 55 2.54 5.85 -16.50
C ALA A 55 1.87 6.06 -15.13
N VAL A 56 0.55 5.87 -15.04
CA VAL A 56 -0.19 5.90 -13.76
C VAL A 56 0.24 4.74 -12.87
N PHE A 57 0.22 3.51 -13.40
CA PHE A 57 0.62 2.32 -12.66
C PHE A 57 2.04 2.43 -12.13
N ASP A 58 2.98 2.80 -12.99
CA ASP A 58 4.39 2.94 -12.65
C ASP A 58 4.62 3.91 -11.47
N TYR A 59 3.86 5.00 -11.42
CA TYR A 59 3.91 5.95 -10.32
C TYR A 59 3.23 5.41 -9.06
N VAL A 60 1.96 4.99 -9.17
CA VAL A 60 1.11 4.62 -8.03
C VAL A 60 1.55 3.30 -7.39
N SER A 61 2.14 2.38 -8.15
CA SER A 61 2.62 1.09 -7.64
C SER A 61 3.99 1.16 -6.97
N ALA A 62 4.69 2.30 -7.02
CA ALA A 62 6.04 2.44 -6.46
C ALA A 62 6.15 2.04 -4.97
N PRO A 63 5.21 2.43 -4.08
CA PRO A 63 5.19 2.01 -2.67
C PRO A 63 4.95 0.50 -2.50
N TYR A 64 4.31 -0.14 -3.49
CA TYR A 64 3.78 -1.48 -3.38
C TYR A 64 4.71 -2.57 -3.89
N ARG A 65 5.91 -2.21 -4.39
CA ARG A 65 6.94 -3.17 -4.83
C ARG A 65 7.17 -4.35 -3.86
N PRO A 66 7.18 -4.17 -2.51
CA PRO A 66 7.36 -5.27 -1.57
C PRO A 66 6.27 -6.34 -1.65
N TYR A 67 5.06 -5.96 -2.08
CA TYR A 67 3.90 -6.84 -2.21
C TYR A 67 3.74 -7.42 -3.62
N LEU A 68 4.63 -7.06 -4.55
CA LEU A 68 4.64 -7.58 -5.92
C LEU A 68 5.64 -8.73 -6.11
N ALA A 69 6.43 -9.07 -5.09
CA ALA A 69 7.35 -10.19 -5.09
C ALA A 69 6.93 -11.21 -4.02
N ASP A 70 7.38 -12.46 -4.17
CA ASP A 70 7.12 -13.51 -3.17
C ASP A 70 7.83 -13.20 -1.85
N GLU A 71 9.07 -12.71 -1.92
CA GLU A 71 9.83 -12.20 -0.80
C GLU A 71 10.50 -10.86 -1.17
N PHE A 72 10.70 -10.02 -0.17
CA PHE A 72 11.38 -8.74 -0.36
C PHE A 72 12.20 -8.35 0.86
N THR A 73 13.36 -7.74 0.64
CA THR A 73 14.16 -7.14 1.70
C THR A 73 14.02 -5.63 1.64
N TYR A 74 13.46 -5.03 2.68
CA TYR A 74 13.47 -3.58 2.83
C TYR A 74 14.91 -3.10 3.02
N THR A 75 15.33 -2.14 2.22
CA THR A 75 16.64 -1.48 2.34
C THR A 75 16.47 0.02 2.47
N ARG A 76 17.47 0.69 3.05
CA ARG A 76 17.50 2.16 3.10
C ARG A 76 17.46 2.78 1.70
N GLU A 77 18.15 2.17 0.74
CA GLU A 77 18.18 2.67 -0.64
C GLU A 77 16.82 2.56 -1.30
N TYR A 78 16.12 1.42 -1.14
CA TYR A 78 14.74 1.27 -1.63
C TYR A 78 13.81 2.38 -1.11
N VAL A 79 13.87 2.66 0.20
CA VAL A 79 13.01 3.68 0.81
C VAL A 79 13.36 5.08 0.27
N LYS A 80 14.65 5.40 0.19
CA LYS A 80 15.16 6.67 -0.34
C LYS A 80 14.74 6.86 -1.80
N ASP A 81 14.93 5.86 -2.64
CA ASP A 81 14.58 5.92 -4.06
C ASP A 81 13.07 6.08 -4.27
N THR A 82 12.28 5.32 -3.50
CA THR A 82 10.81 5.38 -3.60
C THR A 82 10.26 6.74 -3.17
N ILE A 83 10.76 7.29 -2.05
CA ILE A 83 10.39 8.64 -1.61
C ILE A 83 10.86 9.68 -2.62
N GLY A 84 12.09 9.54 -3.15
CA GLY A 84 12.61 10.43 -4.19
C GLY A 84 11.71 10.50 -5.41
N ARG A 85 11.22 9.35 -5.88
CA ARG A 85 10.29 9.27 -7.03
C ARG A 85 8.95 9.92 -6.75
N ILE A 86 8.41 9.75 -5.54
CA ILE A 86 7.09 10.30 -5.16
C ILE A 86 7.15 11.82 -4.98
N LEU A 87 8.29 12.35 -4.53
CA LEU A 87 8.50 13.78 -4.34
C LEU A 87 8.99 14.50 -5.60
N ASP A 88 9.30 13.77 -6.67
CA ASP A 88 9.79 14.36 -7.92
C ASP A 88 8.64 14.94 -8.77
N ILE A 89 8.14 16.09 -8.33
CA ILE A 89 7.06 16.83 -8.98
C ILE A 89 7.45 17.42 -10.35
N LYS A 90 8.73 17.34 -10.75
CA LYS A 90 9.22 17.78 -12.07
C LYS A 90 9.66 16.59 -12.94
N GLY A 91 9.50 15.39 -12.43
CA GLY A 91 9.92 14.16 -13.05
C GLY A 91 8.97 13.66 -14.14
N PRO A 92 9.23 12.45 -14.67
CA PRO A 92 8.43 11.85 -15.74
C PRO A 92 6.96 11.61 -15.35
N HIS A 93 6.64 11.56 -14.06
CA HIS A 93 5.28 11.37 -13.56
C HIS A 93 4.58 12.67 -13.15
N ALA A 94 5.16 13.84 -13.42
CA ALA A 94 4.52 15.13 -13.10
C ALA A 94 3.06 15.25 -13.59
N PRO A 95 2.69 14.80 -14.82
CA PRO A 95 1.29 14.83 -15.25
C PRO A 95 0.36 13.94 -14.43
N VAL A 96 0.87 12.83 -13.89
CA VAL A 96 0.11 11.94 -12.99
C VAL A 96 -0.09 12.64 -11.65
N ILE A 97 0.98 13.20 -11.07
CA ILE A 97 0.94 13.93 -9.79
C ILE A 97 -0.05 15.09 -9.84
N GLU A 98 -0.06 15.85 -10.93
CA GLU A 98 -0.95 17.01 -11.11
C GLU A 98 -2.44 16.64 -11.10
N LYS A 99 -2.80 15.45 -11.60
CA LYS A 99 -4.20 15.01 -11.73
C LYS A 99 -4.68 14.09 -10.60
N LEU A 100 -3.77 13.58 -9.78
CA LEU A 100 -4.11 12.75 -8.65
C LEU A 100 -4.83 13.56 -7.58
N ASN A 101 -6.05 13.14 -7.24
CA ASN A 101 -6.88 13.74 -6.21
C ASN A 101 -6.99 12.81 -5.00
N LEU A 102 -5.91 12.69 -4.23
CA LEU A 102 -5.88 11.85 -3.03
C LEU A 102 -6.58 12.54 -1.85
N PRO A 103 -7.59 11.90 -1.23
CA PRO A 103 -8.20 12.42 -0.01
C PRO A 103 -7.17 12.60 1.12
N VAL A 104 -7.38 13.61 1.97
CA VAL A 104 -6.49 13.96 3.10
C VAL A 104 -6.23 12.77 4.04
N SER A 105 -7.23 11.90 4.18
CA SER A 105 -7.12 10.66 4.95
C SER A 105 -6.04 9.71 4.46
N PHE A 106 -5.84 9.62 3.15
CA PHE A 106 -4.80 8.81 2.54
C PHE A 106 -3.43 9.45 2.63
N VAL A 107 -3.35 10.78 2.63
CA VAL A 107 -2.08 11.48 2.92
C VAL A 107 -1.60 11.17 4.35
N MET A 108 -2.52 11.06 5.32
CA MET A 108 -2.17 10.62 6.68
C MET A 108 -1.74 9.14 6.72
N LEU A 109 -2.42 8.27 5.97
CA LEU A 109 -2.04 6.86 5.85
C LEU A 109 -0.63 6.72 5.25
N ASP A 110 -0.33 7.47 4.19
CA ASP A 110 0.98 7.47 3.54
C ASP A 110 2.09 7.80 4.53
N ARG A 111 1.88 8.78 5.44
CA ARG A 111 2.88 9.10 6.47
C ARG A 111 3.20 7.90 7.37
N VAL A 112 2.20 7.09 7.72
CA VAL A 112 2.41 5.86 8.50
C VAL A 112 3.15 4.82 7.67
N VAL A 113 2.72 4.60 6.42
CA VAL A 113 3.35 3.64 5.49
C VAL A 113 4.82 3.97 5.26
N TRP A 114 5.17 5.24 5.05
CA TRP A 114 6.56 5.70 4.87
C TRP A 114 7.38 5.59 6.15
N GLY A 115 6.79 5.92 7.30
CA GLY A 115 7.45 5.76 8.60
C GLY A 115 7.82 4.31 8.88
N ILE A 116 6.88 3.39 8.66
CA ILE A 116 7.11 1.95 8.79
C ILE A 116 8.13 1.46 7.76
N SER A 117 8.01 1.87 6.49
CA SER A 117 8.97 1.49 5.44
C SER A 117 10.40 1.92 5.78
N ALA A 118 10.59 3.13 6.32
CA ALA A 118 11.89 3.61 6.77
C ALA A 118 12.46 2.79 7.93
N LEU A 119 11.62 2.38 8.89
CA LEU A 119 12.03 1.50 9.99
C LEU A 119 12.43 0.12 9.47
N LEU A 120 11.62 -0.49 8.60
CA LEU A 120 11.91 -1.78 7.97
C LEU A 120 13.21 -1.72 7.15
N GLY A 121 13.41 -0.63 6.40
CA GLY A 121 14.64 -0.39 5.64
C GLY A 121 15.87 -0.21 6.52
N LYS A 122 15.73 0.40 7.70
CA LYS A 122 16.80 0.50 8.70
C LYS A 122 17.13 -0.87 9.33
N LEU A 123 16.14 -1.72 9.54
CA LEU A 123 16.29 -3.05 10.10
C LEU A 123 16.78 -4.09 9.08
N GLY A 124 16.71 -3.79 7.78
CA GLY A 124 16.98 -4.78 6.74
C GLY A 124 15.94 -5.89 6.72
N ALA A 125 14.69 -5.57 7.07
CA ALA A 125 13.65 -6.56 7.27
C ALA A 125 13.36 -7.32 5.98
N HIS A 126 13.36 -8.65 6.06
CA HIS A 126 13.09 -9.56 4.95
C HIS A 126 11.88 -10.43 5.30
N GLY A 127 11.01 -10.68 4.31
CA GLY A 127 9.87 -11.57 4.51
C GLY A 127 8.89 -11.62 3.33
N PRO A 128 7.84 -12.43 3.49
CA PRO A 128 6.84 -12.69 2.46
C PRO A 128 5.70 -11.67 2.50
N TRP A 129 6.00 -10.39 2.28
CA TRP A 129 5.04 -9.29 2.48
C TRP A 129 3.77 -9.41 1.64
N ARG A 130 3.88 -9.95 0.41
CA ARG A 130 2.73 -10.24 -0.44
C ARG A 130 1.79 -11.25 0.22
N SER A 131 2.34 -12.34 0.75
CA SER A 131 1.55 -13.36 1.44
C SER A 131 0.92 -12.81 2.72
N MET A 132 1.66 -12.01 3.49
CA MET A 132 1.11 -11.30 4.66
C MET A 132 -0.04 -10.38 4.28
N MET A 133 0.06 -9.63 3.18
CA MET A 133 -1.03 -8.77 2.70
C MET A 133 -2.27 -9.59 2.31
N ASN A 134 -2.07 -10.74 1.66
CA ASN A 134 -3.16 -11.62 1.24
C ASN A 134 -3.90 -12.26 2.43
N GLU A 135 -3.26 -12.45 3.59
CA GLU A 135 -3.94 -12.86 4.82
C GLU A 135 -5.07 -11.88 5.19
N TYR A 136 -4.88 -10.58 4.97
CA TYR A 136 -5.87 -9.55 5.29
C TYR A 136 -6.87 -9.26 4.17
N LEU A 137 -6.42 -9.27 2.91
CA LEU A 137 -7.27 -8.85 1.79
C LEU A 137 -8.21 -9.96 1.30
N ILE A 138 -7.78 -11.22 1.40
CA ILE A 138 -8.49 -12.36 0.78
C ILE A 138 -8.56 -13.58 1.70
N ASP A 139 -8.39 -13.39 3.01
CA ASP A 139 -8.35 -14.47 4.02
C ASP A 139 -7.35 -15.59 3.63
N GLY A 140 -6.19 -15.20 3.12
CA GLY A 140 -5.13 -16.12 2.73
C GLY A 140 -4.55 -16.91 3.92
N PRO A 141 -3.85 -18.03 3.68
CA PRO A 141 -3.27 -18.83 4.75
C PRO A 141 -2.11 -18.09 5.46
N PRO A 142 -1.88 -18.35 6.76
CA PRO A 142 -0.85 -17.67 7.53
C PRO A 142 0.56 -17.97 7.00
N SER A 143 1.28 -16.92 6.61
CA SER A 143 2.59 -17.00 5.94
C SER A 143 3.77 -16.87 6.89
N THR A 144 3.55 -16.40 8.12
CA THR A 144 4.59 -16.18 9.13
C THR A 144 4.38 -17.04 10.37
N PRO A 145 5.42 -17.26 11.20
CA PRO A 145 5.25 -17.90 12.50
C PRO A 145 4.22 -17.18 13.39
N LEU A 146 4.18 -15.85 13.36
CA LEU A 146 3.22 -15.06 14.13
C LEU A 146 1.79 -15.22 13.60
N GLY A 147 1.60 -15.19 12.28
CA GLY A 147 0.29 -15.41 11.66
C GLY A 147 -0.27 -16.80 11.98
N ARG A 148 0.58 -17.83 12.06
CA ARG A 148 0.16 -19.17 12.50
C ARG A 148 -0.30 -19.19 13.96
N LEU A 149 0.45 -18.55 14.85
CA LEU A 149 0.07 -18.42 16.26
C LEU A 149 -1.25 -17.66 16.44
N GLU A 150 -1.46 -16.60 15.65
CA GLU A 150 -2.73 -15.86 15.64
C GLU A 150 -3.89 -16.73 15.15
N ALA A 151 -3.71 -17.46 14.06
CA ALA A 151 -4.72 -18.37 13.52
C ALA A 151 -5.11 -19.46 14.53
N ASP A 152 -4.13 -20.08 15.20
CA ASP A 152 -4.36 -21.06 16.26
C ASP A 152 -5.11 -20.44 17.44
N TRP A 153 -4.72 -19.23 17.86
CA TRP A 153 -5.40 -18.50 18.93
C TRP A 153 -6.85 -18.18 18.56
N LEU A 154 -7.12 -17.65 17.37
CA LEU A 154 -8.48 -17.38 16.88
C LEU A 154 -9.33 -18.65 16.82
N ALA A 155 -8.75 -19.78 16.39
CA ALA A 155 -9.44 -21.07 16.36
C ALA A 155 -9.79 -21.57 17.77
N SER A 156 -8.93 -21.30 18.77
CA SER A 156 -9.16 -21.68 20.17
C SER A 156 -10.10 -20.76 20.94
N THR A 157 -10.30 -19.51 20.47
CA THR A 157 -11.05 -18.45 21.19
C THR A 157 -12.43 -18.19 20.56
N LYS A 158 -12.74 -18.78 19.40
CA LYS A 158 -14.10 -18.78 18.86
C LYS A 158 -15.02 -19.60 19.78
N PRO A 159 -16.13 -19.02 20.30
CA PRO A 159 -17.15 -19.79 21.01
C PRO A 159 -17.90 -20.76 20.09
#